data_AF-A0A7V9DSI3-F1
#
_entry.id   AF-A0A7V9DSI3-F1
#
_cell.length_a   1.000
_cell.length_b   1.000
_cell.length_c   1.000
_cell.angle_alpha   90.00
_cell.angle_beta   90.00
_cell.angle_gamma   90.00
#
_symmetry.space_group_name_H-M   'P 1'
#
loop_
_entity.id
_entity.type
_entity.pdbx_description
1 polymer ?
#
loop_
_entity_poly.entity_id
_entity_poly.type
_entity_poly.pdbx_seq_one_letter_code
_entity_poly.pdbx_strand_id
1 'polypeptide(L)' 'MKLSVSLSKEDVAVLDEYARTAGIRSRSAALQHAIRLLRHADLEQDYESAWEEWDASGARSDWEGVTGDGLIDAAR' A
#
# COMPACT_ATOMS: atom_id res chain seq x y z
N MET A 1 -21.71 -0.53 11.67
CA MET A 1 -22.89 -1.11 11.01
C MET A 1 -22.61 -2.58 10.70
N LYS A 2 -23.58 -3.49 10.91
CA LYS A 2 -23.45 -4.92 10.56
C LYS A 2 -24.22 -5.19 9.28
N LEU A 3 -23.61 -5.95 8.37
CA LEU A 3 -24.18 -6.36 7.08
C LEU A 3 -24.12 -7.88 6.98
N SER A 4 -25.16 -8.49 6.42
CA SER A 4 -25.15 -9.90 6.02
C SER A 4 -24.88 -9.94 4.52
N VAL A 5 -23.87 -10.71 4.10
CA VAL A 5 -23.45 -10.83 2.69
C VAL A 5 -23.31 -12.30 2.33
N SER A 6 -23.67 -12.63 1.10
CA SER A 6 -23.48 -13.96 0.53
C SER A 6 -22.29 -13.91 -0.42
N LEU A 7 -21.29 -14.77 -0.18
CA LEU A 7 -20.08 -14.89 -1.00
C LEU A 7 -19.88 -16.35 -1.37
N SER A 8 -19.20 -16.61 -2.49
CA SER A 8 -18.82 -17.97 -2.84
C SER A 8 -17.77 -18.50 -1.85
N LYS A 9 -17.60 -19.83 -1.78
CA LYS A 9 -16.54 -20.43 -0.95
C LYS A 9 -15.14 -19.97 -1.39
N GLU A 10 -14.96 -19.75 -2.69
CA GLU A 10 -13.71 -19.30 -3.28
C GLU A 10 -13.39 -17.86 -2.84
N ASP A 11 -14.35 -16.94 -2.92
CA ASP A 11 -14.16 -15.55 -2.49
C ASP A 11 -13.83 -15.46 -0.99
N VAL A 12 -14.45 -16.32 -0.17
CA VAL A 12 -14.14 -16.39 1.28
C VAL A 12 -12.71 -16.89 1.50
N ALA A 13 -12.24 -17.86 0.71
CA ALA A 13 -10.88 -18.36 0.81
C ALA A 13 -9.84 -17.28 0.43
N VAL A 14 -10.10 -16.51 -0.63
CA VAL A 14 -9.27 -15.36 -1.03
C VAL A 14 -9.24 -14.32 0.08
N LEU A 15 -10.38 -13.98 0.68
CA LEU A 15 -10.46 -13.00 1.75
C LEU A 15 -9.71 -13.44 3.02
N ASP A 16 -9.79 -14.73 3.37
CA ASP A 16 -9.09 -15.29 4.53
C ASP A 16 -7.57 -15.30 4.34
N GLU A 17 -7.12 -15.67 3.14
CA GLU A 17 -5.71 -15.64 2.77
C GLU A 17 -5.16 -14.21 2.79
N TYR A 18 -5.91 -13.26 2.23
CA TYR A 18 -5.59 -11.85 2.31
C TYR A 18 -5.46 -11.36 3.76
N ALA A 19 -6.44 -11.72 4.61
CA ALA A 19 -6.42 -11.34 6.02
C ALA A 19 -5.18 -11.88 6.75
N ARG A 20 -4.81 -13.13 6.48
CA ARG A 20 -3.63 -13.79 7.05
C ARG A 20 -2.33 -13.08 6.65
N THR A 21 -2.16 -12.83 5.36
CA THR A 21 -0.93 -12.22 4.80
C THR A 21 -0.79 -10.76 5.20
N ALA A 22 -1.89 -10.02 5.30
CA ALA A 22 -1.90 -8.62 5.76
C ALA A 22 -1.92 -8.46 7.29
N GLY A 23 -1.93 -9.55 8.08
CA GLY A 23 -1.99 -9.50 9.55
C GLY A 23 -3.33 -8.96 10.10
N ILE A 24 -4.42 -9.04 9.33
CA ILE A 24 -5.74 -8.52 9.68
C ILE A 24 -6.52 -9.56 10.50
N ARG A 25 -7.02 -9.14 11.67
CA ARG A 25 -7.58 -10.04 12.68
C ARG A 25 -9.01 -10.54 12.43
N SER A 26 -9.72 -10.03 11.41
CA SER A 26 -11.11 -10.47 11.12
C SER A 26 -11.51 -10.28 9.66
N ARG A 27 -12.43 -11.13 9.18
CA ARG A 27 -13.02 -11.01 7.84
C ARG A 27 -13.69 -9.66 7.59
N SER A 28 -14.38 -9.11 8.58
CA SER A 28 -14.99 -7.77 8.45
C SER A 28 -13.94 -6.67 8.33
N ALA A 29 -12.83 -6.75 9.05
CA ALA A 29 -11.72 -5.82 8.90
C ALA A 29 -11.03 -5.98 7.53
N ALA A 30 -10.89 -7.21 7.03
CA ALA A 30 -10.35 -7.50 5.71
C ALA A 30 -11.25 -6.94 4.60
N LEU A 31 -12.57 -7.13 4.71
CA LEU A 31 -13.54 -6.56 3.76
C LEU A 31 -13.52 -5.02 3.79
N GLN A 32 -13.45 -4.40 4.98
CA GLN A 32 -13.31 -2.95 5.10
C GLN A 32 -11.99 -2.43 4.52
N HIS A 33 -10.92 -3.23 4.59
CA HIS A 33 -9.66 -2.91 3.96
C HIS A 33 -9.78 -2.99 2.43
N ALA A 34 -10.35 -4.07 1.89
CA ALA A 34 -10.60 -4.23 0.46
C ALA A 34 -11.46 -3.08 -0.11
N ILE A 35 -12.54 -2.69 0.59
CA ILE A 35 -13.38 -1.56 0.18
C ILE A 35 -12.60 -0.23 0.16
N ARG A 36 -11.63 -0.05 1.06
CA ARG A 36 -10.75 1.13 1.04
C ARG A 36 -9.84 1.13 -0.17
N LEU A 37 -9.31 -0.03 -0.56
CA LEU A 37 -8.49 -0.18 -1.76
C LEU A 37 -9.26 0.16 -3.04
N LEU A 38 -10.58 -0.09 -3.09
CA LEU A 38 -11.41 0.33 -4.24
C LEU A 38 -11.42 1.85 -4.48
N ARG A 39 -11.08 2.68 -3.47
CA ARG A 39 -10.95 4.14 -3.64
C ARG A 39 -9.63 4.54 -4.28
N HIS A 40 -8.71 3.61 -4.40
CA HIS A 40 -7.32 3.79 -4.80
C HIS A 40 -7.01 2.81 -5.93
N ALA A 41 -7.98 2.57 -6.82
CA ALA A 41 -7.89 1.57 -7.87
C ALA A 41 -6.78 1.87 -8.90
N ASP A 42 -6.44 3.15 -9.05
CA ASP A 42 -5.41 3.62 -9.97
C ASP A 42 -4.08 3.90 -9.23
N LEU A 43 -3.97 3.56 -7.95
CA LEU A 43 -2.83 3.95 -7.12
C LEU A 43 -1.51 3.36 -7.63
N GLU A 44 -1.50 2.13 -8.14
CA GLU A 44 -0.29 1.57 -8.76
C GLU A 44 0.15 2.39 -9.98
N GLN A 45 -0.79 2.80 -10.83
CA GLN A 45 -0.51 3.60 -12.02
C GLN A 45 -0.10 5.04 -11.67
N ASP A 46 -0.74 5.62 -10.63
CA ASP A 46 -0.39 6.93 -10.09
C ASP A 46 1.04 6.93 -9.55
N TYR A 47 1.45 5.87 -8.84
CA TYR A 47 2.83 5.73 -8.36
C TYR A 47 3.84 5.56 -9.50
N GLU A 48 3.51 4.75 -10.51
CA GLU A 48 4.36 4.59 -11.70
C GLU A 48 4.57 5.94 -12.40
N SER A 49 3.48 6.66 -12.67
CA SER A 49 3.54 7.98 -13.30
C SER A 49 4.31 8.99 -12.47
N ALA A 50 4.13 8.98 -11.14
CA ALA A 50 4.85 9.87 -10.23
C ALA A 50 6.36 9.58 -10.19
N TRP A 51 6.77 8.31 -10.26
CA TRP A 51 8.19 7.96 -10.37
C TRP A 51 8.79 8.35 -11.71
N GLU A 52 8.06 8.17 -12.81
CA GLU A 52 8.50 8.63 -14.14
C GLU A 52 8.68 10.15 -14.19
N GLU A 53 7.71 10.91 -13.64
CA GLU A 53 7.80 12.37 -13.55
C GLU A 53 9.00 12.81 -12.70
N TRP A 54 9.17 12.20 -11.53
CA TRP A 54 10.29 12.48 -10.65
C TRP A 54 11.63 12.23 -11.34
N ASP A 55 11.76 11.11 -12.04
CA ASP A 55 12.98 10.73 -12.76
C ASP A 55 13.28 11.67 -13.93
N ALA A 56 12.26 12.06 -14.68
CA ALA A 56 12.37 12.99 -15.79
C ALA A 56 12.69 14.42 -15.35
N SER A 57 12.26 14.82 -14.14
CA SER A 57 12.46 16.17 -13.62
C SER A 57 13.91 16.49 -13.23
N GLY A 58 14.78 15.48 -13.14
CA GLY A 58 16.14 15.63 -12.62
C GLY A 58 16.22 15.66 -11.08
N ALA A 59 15.07 15.69 -10.39
CA ALA A 59 15.01 15.74 -8.93
C ALA A 59 15.72 14.55 -8.27
N ARG A 60 15.78 13.37 -8.91
CA ARG A 60 16.61 12.27 -8.41
C ARG A 60 18.05 12.71 -8.14
N SER A 61 18.68 13.41 -9.09
CA SER A 61 20.07 13.86 -8.92
C SER A 61 20.23 14.91 -7.83
N ASP A 62 19.24 15.80 -7.69
CA ASP A 62 19.25 16.85 -6.66
C ASP A 62 19.15 16.27 -5.25
N TRP A 63 18.37 15.20 -5.08
CA TRP A 63 18.11 14.57 -3.78
C TRP A 63 19.08 13.43 -3.44
N GLU A 64 19.80 12.85 -4.42
CA GLU A 64 20.75 11.77 -4.17
C GLU A 64 21.84 12.18 -3.18
N GLY A 65 22.35 13.41 -3.27
CA GLY A 65 23.46 13.91 -2.46
C GLY A 65 23.17 14.01 -0.95
N VAL A 66 21.89 14.07 -0.56
CA VAL A 66 21.45 14.21 0.84
C VAL A 66 20.96 12.89 1.45
N THR A 67 20.99 11.78 0.70
CA THR A 67 20.53 10.46 1.21
C THR A 67 21.32 9.97 2.43
N GLY A 68 22.57 10.41 2.59
CA GLY A 68 23.45 10.02 3.69
C GLY A 68 23.46 10.96 4.90
N ASP A 69 22.74 12.08 4.84
CA ASP A 69 22.79 13.12 5.87
C ASP A 69 22.30 12.58 7.22
N GLY A 70 23.09 12.81 8.29
CA GLY A 70 22.75 12.39 9.65
C GLY A 70 22.96 10.91 9.98
N LEU A 71 23.36 10.07 9.02
CA LEU A 71 23.65 8.64 9.27
C LEU A 71 24.99 8.40 9.97
N ILE A 72 25.94 9.33 9.86
CA ILE A 72 27.32 9.19 10.35
C ILE A 72 27.61 10.09 11.57
N ASP A 73 26.74 11.07 11.84
CA ASP A 73 27.00 12.16 12.80
C ASP A 73 26.21 12.05 14.12
N ALA A 74 25.71 10.84 14.43
CA ALA A 74 25.27 10.55 15.80
C ALA A 74 26.50 10.40 16.70
N ALA A 75 27.07 11.53 17.13
CA ALA A 75 27.97 11.57 18.27
C ALA A 75 27.25 10.90 19.46
N ARG A 76 27.78 9.74 19.88
CA ARG A 76 27.39 9.08 21.13
C ARG A 76 27.80 9.91 22.34
#